data_AF-A0A7C5HRM4-F1
#
_entry.id   AF-A0A7C5HRM4-F1
#
_cell.length_a   1.000
_cell.length_b   1.000
_cell.length_c   1.000
_cell.angle_alpha   90.00
_cell.angle_beta   90.00
_cell.angle_gamma   90.00
#
_symmetry.space_group_name_H-M   'P 1'
#
loop_
_entity.id
_entity.type
_entity.pdbx_description
1 polymer ?
#
loop_
_entity_poly.entity_id
_entity_poly.type
_entity_poly.pdbx_seq_one_letter_code
_entity_poly.pdbx_strand_id
1 'polypeptide(L)'
;TNLHIAALPSLGLLGVTYIIARSGGLIGGARLGALFGKVSKNVRNYIGLGILSQAGVAIGLSLIVKQDFSGLGKVVEVTGISRITSGDQIGTIIITTVTATCIFFEIIGPILTKIALQKADEIHVEEEE
;
A
#
# COMPACT_ATOMS: atom_id res chain seq x y z
N THR A 1 15.78 -18.17 18.35
CA THR A 1 14.54 -17.53 18.85
C THR A 1 14.90 -16.21 19.50
N ASN A 2 15.14 -15.17 18.69
CA ASN A 2 15.41 -13.81 19.16
C ASN A 2 14.25 -12.93 18.74
N LEU A 3 13.09 -13.07 19.41
CA LEU A 3 11.99 -12.15 19.20
C LEU A 3 12.33 -10.88 19.99
N HIS A 4 12.99 -9.93 19.35
CA HIS A 4 13.08 -8.57 19.87
C HIS A 4 11.66 -7.99 19.85
N ILE A 5 10.91 -8.18 20.93
CA ILE A 5 9.56 -7.64 21.13
C ILE A 5 9.55 -6.11 20.91
N ALA A 6 10.70 -5.44 21.07
CA ALA A 6 10.92 -4.04 20.73
C ALA A 6 10.83 -3.69 19.23
N ALA A 7 11.00 -4.66 18.32
CA ALA A 7 10.86 -4.43 16.88
C ALA A 7 9.39 -4.44 16.41
N LEU A 8 8.48 -5.04 17.19
CA LEU A 8 7.04 -5.07 16.88
C LEU A 8 6.41 -3.66 16.88
N PRO A 9 6.65 -2.79 17.88
CA PRO A 9 6.20 -1.41 17.84
C PRO A 9 6.77 -0.61 16.66
N SER A 10 8.04 -0.82 16.33
CA SER A 10 8.70 -0.11 15.21
C SER A 10 8.10 -0.53 13.86
N LEU A 11 7.82 -1.81 13.66
CA LEU A 11 7.15 -2.32 12.47
C LEU A 11 5.68 -1.86 12.40
N GLY A 12 4.99 -1.82 13.54
CA GLY A 12 3.63 -1.28 13.63
C GLY A 12 3.57 0.21 13.28
N LEU A 13 4.49 1.02 13.82
CA LEU A 13 4.57 2.46 13.52
C LEU A 13 4.89 2.72 12.05
N LEU A 14 5.82 1.94 11.47
CA LEU A 14 6.16 2.03 10.06
C LEU A 14 4.95 1.65 9.18
N GLY A 15 4.21 0.60 9.54
CA GLY A 15 2.98 0.20 8.85
C GLY A 15 1.90 1.28 8.89
N VAL A 16 1.63 1.87 10.06
CA VAL A 16 0.64 2.96 10.21
C VAL A 16 1.06 4.19 9.40
N THR A 17 2.32 4.58 9.50
CA THR A 17 2.87 5.72 8.75
C THR A 17 2.74 5.48 7.24
N TYR A 18 3.06 4.26 6.78
CA TYR A 18 2.91 3.87 5.38
C TYR A 18 1.44 3.91 4.94
N ILE A 19 0.50 3.39 5.73
CA ILE A 19 -0.94 3.41 5.43
C ILE A 19 -1.43 4.86 5.24
N ILE A 20 -1.08 5.76 6.16
CA ILE A 20 -1.51 7.17 6.10
C ILE A 20 -0.88 7.85 4.88
N ALA A 21 0.43 7.72 4.70
CA ALA A 21 1.14 8.34 3.59
C ALA A 21 0.63 7.83 2.23
N ARG A 22 0.44 6.52 2.09
CA ARG A 22 -0.09 5.88 0.88
C ARG A 22 -1.53 6.34 0.61
N SER A 23 -2.39 6.32 1.61
CA SER A 23 -3.79 6.72 1.45
C SER A 23 -3.89 8.19 1.07
N GLY A 24 -3.15 9.07 1.76
CA GLY A 24 -3.11 10.50 1.45
C GLY A 24 -2.57 10.79 0.05
N GLY A 25 -1.47 10.15 -0.33
CA GLY A 25 -0.88 10.29 -1.66
C GLY A 25 -1.78 9.78 -2.78
N LEU A 26 -2.41 8.62 -2.59
CA LEU A 26 -3.32 8.03 -3.57
C LEU A 26 -4.61 8.85 -3.73
N ILE A 27 -5.26 9.22 -2.62
CA ILE A 27 -6.51 10.00 -2.66
C ILE A 27 -6.24 11.40 -3.24
N GLY A 28 -5.17 12.06 -2.77
CA GLY A 28 -4.78 13.38 -3.26
C GLY A 28 -4.38 13.34 -4.74
N GLY A 29 -3.52 12.39 -5.12
CA GLY A 29 -3.06 12.20 -6.50
C GLY A 29 -4.20 11.86 -7.45
N ALA A 30 -5.11 10.96 -7.06
CA ALA A 30 -6.29 10.61 -7.85
C ALA A 30 -7.22 11.81 -8.05
N ARG A 31 -7.45 12.62 -7.01
CA ARG A 31 -8.28 13.83 -7.10
C ARG A 31 -7.65 14.89 -8.01
N LEU A 32 -6.34 15.08 -7.92
CA LEU A 32 -5.60 15.99 -8.81
C LEU A 32 -5.59 15.49 -10.27
N GLY A 33 -5.37 14.19 -10.49
CA GLY A 33 -5.44 13.58 -11.82
C GLY A 33 -6.84 13.74 -12.44
N ALA A 34 -7.89 13.50 -11.66
CA ALA A 34 -9.28 13.70 -12.08
C ALA A 34 -9.63 15.17 -12.33
N LEU A 35 -8.98 16.12 -11.64
CA LEU A 35 -9.11 17.55 -11.92
C LEU A 35 -8.54 17.90 -13.30
N PHE A 36 -7.32 17.45 -13.60
CA PHE A 36 -6.70 17.69 -14.92
C PHE A 36 -7.41 16.94 -16.06
N GLY A 37 -7.96 15.76 -15.77
CA GLY A 37 -8.77 14.97 -16.68
C GLY A 37 -10.19 15.50 -16.91
N LYS A 38 -10.59 16.61 -16.28
CA LYS A 38 -11.94 17.22 -16.38
C LYS A 38 -13.08 16.24 -16.05
N VAL A 39 -12.84 15.32 -15.12
CA VAL A 39 -13.85 14.35 -14.66
C VAL A 39 -14.96 15.07 -13.88
N SER A 40 -16.17 14.51 -13.89
CA SER A 40 -17.32 15.03 -13.14
C SER A 40 -16.99 15.23 -11.64
N LYS A 41 -17.60 16.25 -11.02
CA LYS A 41 -17.30 16.59 -9.62
C LYS A 41 -17.63 15.46 -8.65
N ASN A 42 -18.68 14.70 -8.92
CA ASN A 42 -19.11 13.57 -8.11
C ASN A 42 -18.04 12.48 -8.10
N VAL A 43 -17.63 12.00 -9.27
CA VAL A 43 -16.57 10.98 -9.40
C VAL A 43 -15.23 11.51 -8.86
N ARG A 44 -14.83 12.73 -9.20
CA ARG A 44 -13.55 13.33 -8.77
C ARG A 44 -13.35 13.34 -7.26
N ASN A 45 -14.42 13.54 -6.48
CA ASN A 45 -14.30 13.62 -5.02
C ASN A 45 -14.21 12.23 -4.35
N TYR A 46 -14.69 11.17 -5.01
CA TYR A 46 -14.80 9.84 -4.41
C TYR A 46 -13.88 8.79 -5.04
N ILE A 47 -13.35 9.03 -6.24
CA ILE A 47 -12.50 8.08 -6.97
C ILE A 47 -11.29 7.61 -6.16
N GLY A 48 -10.68 8.49 -5.37
CA GLY A 48 -9.54 8.15 -4.51
C GLY A 48 -9.86 7.10 -3.45
N LEU A 49 -11.08 7.12 -2.90
CA LEU A 49 -11.56 6.09 -1.96
C LEU A 49 -11.83 4.77 -2.69
N GLY A 50 -12.31 4.84 -3.93
CA GLY A 50 -12.67 3.66 -4.71
C GLY A 50 -11.50 2.82 -5.21
N ILE A 51 -10.30 3.40 -5.28
CA ILE A 51 -9.10 2.73 -5.81
C ILE A 51 -8.10 2.32 -4.73
N LEU A 52 -8.46 2.37 -3.44
CA LEU A 52 -7.56 2.01 -2.33
C LEU A 52 -7.15 0.53 -2.32
N SER A 53 -8.02 -0.35 -2.82
CA SER A 53 -7.75 -1.79 -2.94
C SER A 53 -6.82 -2.06 -4.14
N GLN A 54 -5.51 -1.91 -3.95
CA GLN A 54 -4.50 -2.20 -4.98
C GLN A 54 -3.41 -3.13 -4.46
N ALA A 55 -3.70 -4.44 -4.42
CA ALA A 55 -2.75 -5.47 -3.99
C ALA A 55 -1.72 -5.83 -5.08
N GLY A 56 -2.18 -6.16 -6.29
CA GLY A 56 -1.33 -6.76 -7.34
C GLY A 56 -0.13 -5.88 -7.75
N VAL A 57 -0.39 -4.63 -8.13
CA VAL A 57 0.66 -3.69 -8.55
C VAL A 57 1.63 -3.40 -7.40
N ALA A 58 1.11 -3.21 -6.19
CA ALA A 58 1.94 -2.89 -5.03
C ALA A 58 2.89 -4.04 -4.66
N ILE A 59 2.38 -5.28 -4.60
CA ILE A 59 3.20 -6.46 -4.33
C ILE A 59 4.22 -6.68 -5.44
N GLY A 60 3.83 -6.56 -6.72
CA GLY A 60 4.73 -6.69 -7.86
C GLY A 60 5.90 -5.70 -7.82
N LEU A 61 5.63 -4.42 -7.56
CA LEU A 61 6.68 -3.40 -7.42
C LEU A 61 7.60 -3.68 -6.23
N SER A 62 7.06 -4.17 -5.11
CA SER A 62 7.87 -4.53 -3.94
C SER A 62 8.82 -5.70 -4.20
N LEU A 63 8.41 -6.66 -5.02
CA LEU A 63 9.26 -7.78 -5.45
C LEU A 63 10.38 -7.31 -6.36
N ILE A 64 10.07 -6.44 -7.32
CA ILE A 64 11.08 -5.83 -8.20
C ILE A 64 12.11 -5.07 -7.37
N VAL A 65 11.67 -4.23 -6.42
CA VAL A 65 12.60 -3.51 -5.53
C VAL A 65 13.48 -4.47 -4.74
N LYS A 66 12.91 -5.55 -4.19
CA LYS A 66 13.70 -6.55 -3.46
C LYS A 66 14.75 -7.22 -4.35
N GLN A 67 14.40 -7.52 -5.60
CA GLN A 67 15.29 -8.14 -6.56
C GLN A 67 16.40 -7.19 -7.01
N ASP A 68 16.04 -5.96 -7.39
CA ASP A 68 16.97 -4.94 -7.87
C ASP A 68 17.94 -4.47 -6.77
N PHE A 69 17.49 -4.48 -5.51
CA PHE A 69 18.32 -4.06 -4.37
C PHE A 69 19.13 -5.20 -3.78
N SER A 70 18.95 -6.44 -4.28
CA SER A 70 19.66 -7.59 -3.72
C SER A 70 21.16 -7.49 -3.99
N GLY A 71 21.96 -7.70 -2.95
CA GLY A 71 23.42 -7.56 -3.02
C GLY A 71 23.94 -6.12 -3.13
N LEU A 72 23.08 -5.09 -3.09
CA LEU A 72 23.51 -3.69 -3.11
C LEU A 72 23.85 -3.16 -1.71
N GLY A 73 24.90 -2.35 -1.63
CA GLY A 73 25.30 -1.64 -0.42
C GLY A 73 26.33 -2.39 0.43
N LYS A 74 26.46 -1.97 1.69
CA LYS A 74 27.44 -2.56 2.61
C LYS A 74 26.92 -3.90 3.11
N VAL A 75 27.82 -4.85 3.31
CA VAL A 75 27.50 -6.10 4.00
C VAL A 75 27.25 -5.76 5.47
N VAL A 76 26.00 -5.93 5.92
CA VAL A 76 25.57 -5.58 7.28
C VAL A 76 25.64 -6.80 8.19
N GLU A 77 25.37 -7.99 7.64
CA GLU A 77 25.31 -9.22 8.41
C GLU A 77 25.86 -10.38 7.58
N VAL A 78 26.68 -11.23 8.21
CA VAL A 78 27.22 -12.45 7.61
C VAL A 78 26.75 -13.62 8.45
N THR A 79 25.85 -14.41 7.88
CA THR A 79 25.29 -15.59 8.54
C THR A 79 25.69 -16.82 7.75
N GLY A 80 26.73 -17.51 8.21
CA GLY A 80 27.31 -18.65 7.51
C GLY A 80 27.95 -18.24 6.17
N ILE A 81 27.46 -18.82 5.07
CA ILE A 81 27.97 -18.58 3.70
C ILE A 81 27.26 -17.38 3.04
N SER A 82 26.11 -16.93 3.58
CA SER A 82 25.30 -15.85 3.01
C SER A 82 25.74 -14.49 3.56
N ARG A 83 26.04 -13.56 2.64
CA ARG A 83 26.32 -12.15 2.94
C ARG A 83 25.03 -11.36 2.72
N ILE A 84 24.48 -10.78 3.79
CA ILE A 84 23.30 -9.92 3.73
C ILE A 84 23.78 -8.48 3.60
N THR A 85 23.38 -7.85 2.50
CA THR A 85 23.68 -6.44 2.23
C THR A 85 22.58 -5.54 2.77
N SER A 86 22.87 -4.23 2.91
CA SER A 86 21.87 -3.24 3.32
C SER A 86 20.66 -3.23 2.37
N GLY A 87 20.89 -3.47 1.07
CA GLY A 87 19.84 -3.57 0.07
C GLY A 87 18.90 -4.77 0.29
N ASP A 88 19.43 -5.93 0.70
CA ASP A 88 18.61 -7.10 1.03
C ASP A 88 17.68 -6.84 2.24
N GLN A 89 18.17 -6.12 3.25
CA GLN A 89 17.37 -5.72 4.41
C GLN A 89 16.24 -4.76 4.00
N ILE A 90 16.56 -3.73 3.21
CA ILE A 90 15.57 -2.75 2.71
C ILE A 90 14.51 -3.46 1.86
N GLY A 91 14.92 -4.32 0.92
CA GLY A 91 14.00 -5.08 0.08
C GLY A 91 13.04 -5.94 0.90
N THR A 92 13.54 -6.57 1.97
CA THR A 92 12.73 -7.36 2.90
C THR A 92 11.74 -6.49 3.68
N ILE A 93 12.17 -5.34 4.19
CA ILE A 93 11.28 -4.39 4.89
C ILE A 93 10.17 -3.91 3.96
N ILE A 94 10.49 -3.57 2.71
CA ILE A 94 9.53 -3.08 1.72
C ILE A 94 8.49 -4.15 1.40
N ILE A 95 8.91 -5.37 1.00
CA ILE A 95 7.96 -6.43 0.67
C ILE A 95 7.06 -6.79 1.85
N THR A 96 7.61 -6.89 3.07
CA THR A 96 6.84 -7.21 4.27
C THR A 96 5.83 -6.10 4.57
N THR A 97 6.25 -4.83 4.52
CA THR A 97 5.37 -3.68 4.80
C THR A 97 4.26 -3.57 3.76
N VAL A 98 4.60 -3.66 2.47
CA VAL A 98 3.62 -3.56 1.39
C VAL A 98 2.63 -4.71 1.47
N THR A 99 3.09 -5.94 1.68
CA THR A 99 2.21 -7.11 1.76
C THR A 99 1.27 -7.01 2.96
N ALA A 100 1.79 -6.67 4.15
CA ALA A 100 0.99 -6.54 5.36
C ALA A 100 -0.09 -5.45 5.23
N THR A 101 0.27 -4.30 4.66
CA THR A 101 -0.68 -3.19 4.47
C THR A 101 -1.65 -3.45 3.31
N CYS A 102 -1.26 -4.20 2.27
CA CYS A 102 -2.19 -4.66 1.24
C CYS A 102 -3.30 -5.54 1.81
N ILE A 103 -2.99 -6.45 2.76
CA ILE A 103 -4.04 -7.24 3.44
C ILE A 103 -5.05 -6.32 4.13
N PHE A 104 -4.58 -5.28 4.82
CA PHE A 104 -5.45 -4.28 5.44
C PHE A 104 -6.35 -3.57 4.41
N PHE A 105 -5.79 -3.16 3.27
CA PHE A 105 -6.56 -2.49 2.21
C PHE A 105 -7.50 -3.41 1.45
N GLU A 106 -7.23 -4.71 1.34
CA GLU A 106 -8.16 -5.65 0.71
C GLU A 106 -9.40 -5.93 1.56
N ILE A 107 -9.30 -5.78 2.89
CA ILE A 107 -10.45 -5.91 3.80
C ILE A 107 -11.34 -4.66 3.73
N ILE A 108 -10.73 -3.48 3.75
CA ILE A 108 -11.45 -2.20 3.84
C ILE A 108 -11.80 -1.65 2.44
N GLY A 109 -10.99 -1.96 1.44
CA GLY A 109 -11.06 -1.46 0.08
C GLY A 109 -12.43 -1.69 -0.57
N PRO A 110 -12.96 -2.92 -0.62
CA PRO A 110 -14.28 -3.18 -1.23
C PRO A 110 -15.41 -2.35 -0.60
N ILE A 111 -15.35 -2.15 0.72
CA ILE A 111 -16.34 -1.34 1.45
C ILE A 111 -16.23 0.12 1.02
N LEU A 112 -15.01 0.66 0.97
CA LEU A 112 -14.77 2.04 0.52
C LEU A 112 -15.12 2.23 -0.96
N THR A 113 -14.87 1.25 -1.82
CA THR A 113 -15.26 1.25 -3.22
C THR A 113 -16.77 1.29 -3.38
N LYS A 114 -17.51 0.48 -2.63
CA LYS A 114 -18.98 0.54 -2.63
C LYS A 114 -19.48 1.93 -2.23
N ILE A 115 -18.97 2.48 -1.13
CA ILE A 115 -19.35 3.82 -0.65
C ILE A 115 -18.99 4.90 -1.69
N ALA A 116 -17.82 4.77 -2.32
CA ALA A 116 -17.37 5.73 -3.33
C ALA A 116 -18.27 5.74 -4.56
N LEU A 117 -18.67 4.56 -5.05
CA LEU A 117 -19.56 4.44 -6.21
C LEU A 117 -20.97 4.96 -5.91
N GLN A 118 -21.53 4.63 -4.74
CA GLN A 118 -22.82 5.15 -4.30
C GLN A 118 -22.81 6.68 -4.19
N LYS A 119 -21.77 7.25 -3.57
CA LYS A 119 -21.67 8.71 -3.41
C LYS A 119 -21.29 9.44 -4.71
N ALA A 120 -20.70 8.73 -5.67
CA ALA A 120 -20.41 9.26 -7.00
C ALA A 120 -21.65 9.25 -7.92
N ASP A 121 -22.77 8.68 -7.48
CA ASP A 121 -23.99 8.48 -8.28
C ASP A 121 -23.77 7.51 -9.47
N GLU A 122 -22.79 6.61 -9.33
CA GLU A 122 -22.43 5.62 -10.36
C GLU A 122 -23.18 4.30 -10.19
N ILE A 123 -23.71 4.03 -8.99
CA ILE A 123 -24.57 2.87 -8.72
C ILE A 123 -25.78 3.30 -7.87
N HIS A 124 -26.95 2.82 -8.26
CA HIS A 124 -28.19 2.98 -7.49
C HIS A 124 -28.44 1.67 -6.73
N VAL A 125 -28.67 1.77 -5.42
CA VAL A 125 -29.09 0.61 -4.63
C VAL A 125 -30.58 0.48 -4.85
N GLU A 126 -31.00 -0.51 -5.65
CA GLU A 126 -32.39 -0.93 -5.64
C GLU A 126 -32.66 -1.51 -4.24
N GLU A 127 -33.62 -0.94 -3.52
CA GLU A 127 -34.11 -1.54 -2.27
C GLU A 127 -34.80 -2.85 -2.66
N GLU A 128 -34.20 -3.99 -2.28
CA GLU A 128 -34.88 -5.27 -2.33
C GLU A 128 -36.07 -5.20 -1.35
N GLU A 129 -37.27 -5.03 -1.90
CA GLU A 129 -38.56 -5.05 -1.21
C GLU A 129 -38.95 -6.46 -0.75
#